data_AF-A0A1A2D0A1-F1
#
_entry.id   AF-A0A1A2D0A1-F1
#
_cell.length_a   1.000
_cell.length_b   1.000
_cell.length_c   1.000
_cell.angle_alpha   90.00
_cell.angle_beta   90.00
_cell.angle_gamma   90.00
#
_symmetry.space_group_name_H-M   'P 1'
#
loop_
_entity.id
_entity.type
_entity.pdbx_description
1 polymer ?
#
loop_
_entity_poly.entity_id
_entity_poly.type
_entity_poly.pdbx_seq_one_letter_code
_entity_poly.pdbx_strand_id
1 'polypeptide(L)'
;MTYGIKYNFEANYGTLDAIRSITADAEQMRTEIDGLFNALTSGPYTGHAPEEINGLRVRFSHEMDEIIQDLHATQVRAVDQNQLVQDLDNSQAANILG
;
A
#
# COMPACT_ATOMS: atom_id res chain seq x y z
N MET A 1 35.50 -19.17 -2.52
CA MET A 1 34.77 -18.02 -1.97
C MET A 1 33.31 -18.25 -2.23
N THR A 2 32.53 -18.56 -1.19
CA THR A 2 31.07 -18.67 -1.26
C THR A 2 30.52 -17.25 -1.40
N TYR A 3 30.06 -16.86 -2.59
CA TYR A 3 29.38 -15.58 -2.80
C TYR A 3 27.94 -15.70 -2.29
N GLY A 4 27.77 -15.71 -0.96
CA GLY A 4 26.44 -15.59 -0.36
C GLY A 4 25.85 -14.23 -0.70
N ILE A 5 24.62 -14.20 -1.20
CA ILE A 5 23.93 -12.94 -1.48
C ILE A 5 23.78 -12.19 -0.15
N LYS A 6 24.40 -11.00 -0.02
CA LYS A 6 24.24 -10.13 1.15
C LYS A 6 22.90 -9.39 1.09
N TYR A 7 21.80 -10.11 1.06
CA TYR A 7 20.47 -9.51 1.11
C TYR A 7 20.08 -9.26 2.56
N ASN A 8 19.70 -8.01 2.88
CA ASN A 8 19.25 -7.66 4.22
C ASN A 8 17.73 -7.90 4.33
N PHE A 9 17.38 -9.16 4.62
CA PHE A 9 15.99 -9.58 4.78
C PHE A 9 15.27 -8.80 5.87
N GLU A 10 15.92 -8.54 7.00
CA GLU A 10 15.33 -7.82 8.14
C GLU A 10 14.92 -6.39 7.77
N ALA A 11 15.80 -5.64 7.08
CA ALA A 11 15.47 -4.30 6.59
C ALA A 11 14.33 -4.31 5.57
N ASN A 12 14.25 -5.35 4.72
CA ASN A 12 13.15 -5.47 3.77
C ASN A 12 11.82 -5.83 4.46
N TYR A 13 11.83 -6.74 5.44
CA TYR A 13 10.64 -7.03 6.25
C TYR A 13 10.14 -5.80 7.02
N GLY A 14 11.04 -5.03 7.63
CA GLY A 14 10.66 -3.79 8.31
C GLY A 14 10.04 -2.75 7.35
N THR A 15 10.55 -2.67 6.12
CA THR A 15 9.98 -1.80 5.08
C THR A 15 8.62 -2.30 4.60
N LEU A 16 8.44 -3.62 4.45
CA LEU A 16 7.16 -4.25 4.11
C LEU A 16 6.09 -3.99 5.18
N ASP A 17 6.44 -4.09 6.46
CA ASP A 17 5.52 -3.81 7.56
C ASP A 17 5.15 -2.32 7.61
N ALA A 18 6.10 -1.42 7.33
CA ALA A 18 5.79 0.00 7.18
C ALA A 18 4.82 0.26 6.02
N ILE A 19 5.02 -0.37 4.85
CA ILE A 19 4.11 -0.25 3.70
C ILE A 19 2.72 -0.75 4.08
N ARG A 20 2.61 -1.90 4.75
CA ARG A 20 1.32 -2.44 5.21
C ARG A 20 0.59 -1.49 6.16
N SER A 21 1.31 -0.88 7.10
CA SER A 21 0.74 0.11 8.02
C SER A 21 0.22 1.32 7.25
N ILE A 22 1.00 1.85 6.32
CA ILE A 22 0.61 3.01 5.49
C ILE A 22 -0.62 2.68 4.63
N THR A 23 -0.70 1.47 4.06
CA THR A 23 -1.89 1.03 3.30
C THR A 23 -3.12 1.01 4.18
N ALA A 24 -3.03 0.45 5.40
CA ALA A 24 -4.15 0.41 6.34
C ALA A 24 -4.58 1.83 6.77
N ASP A 25 -3.62 2.72 7.03
CA ASP A 25 -3.89 4.12 7.36
C ASP A 25 -4.59 4.85 6.20
N ALA A 26 -4.19 4.57 4.96
CA ALA A 26 -4.81 5.14 3.77
C ALA A 26 -6.26 4.65 3.58
N GLU A 27 -6.53 3.36 3.78
CA GLU A 27 -7.89 2.80 3.75
C GLU A 27 -8.79 3.42 4.85
N GLN A 28 -8.23 3.62 6.05
CA GLN A 28 -8.93 4.28 7.14
C GLN A 28 -9.23 5.75 6.80
N MET A 29 -8.27 6.49 6.27
CA MET A 29 -8.45 7.87 5.86
C MET A 29 -9.54 8.02 4.79
N ARG A 30 -9.62 7.08 3.84
CA ARG A 30 -10.73 7.04 2.85
C ARG A 30 -12.09 6.97 3.55
N THR A 31 -12.21 6.11 4.56
CA THR A 31 -13.43 5.91 5.34
C THR A 31 -13.82 7.13 6.16
N GLU A 32 -12.84 7.78 6.81
CA GLU A 32 -13.07 9.00 7.58
C GLU A 32 -13.53 10.16 6.70
N ILE A 33 -12.96 10.28 5.50
CA ILE A 33 -13.33 11.30 4.53
C ILE A 33 -14.75 11.06 3.98
N ASP A 34 -15.11 9.81 3.68
CA ASP A 34 -16.50 9.45 3.36
C ASP A 34 -17.46 9.83 4.49
N GLY A 35 -17.06 9.62 5.75
CA GLY A 35 -17.80 10.05 6.94
C GLY A 35 -17.98 11.56 7.01
N LEU A 36 -16.91 12.34 6.78
CA LEU A 36 -16.94 13.80 6.73
C LEU A 36 -17.91 14.28 5.63
N PHE A 37 -17.82 13.73 4.43
CA PHE A 37 -18.69 14.10 3.31
C PHE A 37 -20.15 13.78 3.60
N ASN A 38 -20.44 12.62 4.19
CA ASN A 38 -21.80 12.27 4.61
C ASN A 38 -22.33 13.23 5.69
N ALA A 39 -21.49 13.63 6.66
CA ALA A 39 -21.88 14.61 7.67
C ALA A 39 -22.19 15.97 7.03
N LEU A 40 -21.34 16.43 6.11
CA LEU A 40 -21.53 17.68 5.38
C LEU A 40 -22.77 17.67 4.48
N THR A 41 -23.12 16.55 3.85
CA THR A 41 -24.33 16.50 2.99
C THR A 41 -25.61 16.17 3.76
N SER A 42 -25.51 15.67 5.00
CA SER A 42 -26.67 15.36 5.85
C SER A 42 -27.33 16.58 6.51
N GLY A 43 -26.66 17.73 6.51
CA GLY A 43 -27.18 18.98 7.08
C GLY A 43 -28.11 19.74 6.13
N PRO A 44 -28.66 20.90 6.56
CA PRO A 44 -29.60 21.70 5.76
C PRO A 44 -28.88 22.52 4.66
N TYR A 45 -27.86 21.95 4.01
CA TYR A 45 -27.17 22.62 2.90
C TYR A 45 -28.12 22.73 1.71
N THR A 46 -28.61 23.94 1.48
CA THR A 46 -29.44 24.30 0.34
C THR A 46 -28.61 24.98 -0.75
N GLY A 47 -28.88 24.71 -2.03
CA GLY A 47 -28.19 25.34 -3.17
C GLY A 47 -27.21 24.39 -3.89
N HIS A 48 -26.17 24.93 -4.54
CA HIS A 48 -25.15 24.16 -5.30
C HIS A 48 -24.08 23.47 -4.45
N ALA A 49 -24.00 23.79 -3.16
CA ALA A 49 -22.97 23.24 -2.26
C ALA A 49 -22.93 21.69 -2.23
N PRO A 50 -24.06 20.96 -2.18
CA PRO A 50 -24.03 19.50 -2.21
C PRO A 50 -23.44 18.91 -3.50
N GLU A 51 -23.62 19.57 -4.64
CA GLU A 51 -23.09 19.12 -5.94
C GLU A 51 -21.56 19.28 -5.99
N GLU A 52 -21.04 20.43 -5.55
CA GLU A 52 -19.60 20.68 -5.46
C GLU A 52 -18.93 19.75 -4.45
N ILE A 53 -19.56 19.55 -3.29
CA ILE A 53 -19.11 18.62 -2.25
C ILE A 53 -19.05 17.19 -2.80
N ASN A 54 -20.05 16.76 -3.57
CA ASN A 54 -20.05 15.45 -4.19
C ASN A 54 -18.97 15.31 -5.26
N GLY A 55 -18.74 16.37 -6.07
CA GLY A 55 -17.65 16.40 -7.05
C GLY A 55 -16.27 16.27 -6.40
N LEU A 56 -16.05 16.98 -5.30
CA LEU A 56 -14.82 16.87 -4.49
C LEU A 56 -14.66 15.48 -3.89
N ARG A 57 -15.73 14.89 -3.36
CA ARG A 57 -15.73 13.53 -2.84
C ARG A 57 -15.27 12.53 -3.89
N VAL A 58 -15.89 12.53 -5.06
CA VAL A 58 -15.55 11.59 -6.15
C VAL A 58 -14.08 11.73 -6.56
N ARG A 59 -13.60 12.96 -6.70
CA ARG A 59 -12.20 13.21 -7.06
C ARG A 59 -11.25 12.67 -5.98
N PHE A 60 -11.54 12.95 -4.72
CA PHE A 60 -10.68 12.51 -3.62
C PHE A 60 -10.69 10.99 -3.48
N SER A 61 -11.86 10.35 -3.61
CA SER A 61 -11.96 8.89 -3.62
C SER A 61 -11.10 8.26 -4.73
N HIS A 62 -11.11 8.86 -5.94
CA HIS A 62 -10.28 8.39 -7.04
C HIS A 62 -8.78 8.51 -6.76
N GLU A 63 -8.33 9.67 -6.27
CA GLU A 63 -6.92 9.90 -5.92
C GLU A 63 -6.45 8.92 -4.81
N MET A 64 -7.31 8.64 -3.82
CA MET A 64 -7.02 7.65 -2.77
C MET A 64 -6.98 6.22 -3.31
N ASP A 65 -7.89 5.83 -4.20
CA ASP A 65 -7.91 4.50 -4.79
C ASP A 65 -6.64 4.24 -5.61
N GLU A 66 -6.13 5.24 -6.35
CA GLU A 66 -4.85 5.16 -7.06
C GLU A 66 -3.68 4.94 -6.10
N ILE A 67 -3.61 5.70 -5.00
CA ILE A 67 -2.56 5.58 -3.99
C ILE A 67 -2.59 4.19 -3.33
N ILE A 68 -3.78 3.72 -2.92
CA ILE A 68 -3.97 2.40 -2.31
C ILE A 68 -3.54 1.29 -3.29
N GLN A 69 -3.91 1.42 -4.56
CA GLN A 69 -3.53 0.46 -5.60
C GLN A 69 -2.00 0.42 -5.78
N ASP A 70 -1.33 1.57 -5.82
CA ASP A 70 0.13 1.66 -5.93
C ASP A 70 0.85 1.08 -4.71
N LEU A 71 0.30 1.31 -3.51
CA LEU A 71 0.81 0.71 -2.27
C LEU A 71 0.69 -0.81 -2.29
N HIS A 72 -0.46 -1.35 -2.71
CA HIS A 72 -0.63 -2.80 -2.88
C HIS A 72 0.34 -3.38 -3.92
N ALA A 73 0.48 -2.73 -5.08
CA ALA A 73 1.42 -3.18 -6.11
C ALA A 73 2.86 -3.18 -5.58
N THR A 74 3.23 -2.19 -4.76
CA THR A 74 4.54 -2.10 -4.13
C THR A 74 4.74 -3.19 -3.09
N GLN A 75 3.73 -3.49 -2.28
CA GLN A 75 3.76 -4.60 -1.33
C GLN A 75 3.97 -5.95 -2.04
N VAL A 76 3.23 -6.23 -3.11
CA VAL A 76 3.36 -7.48 -3.90
C VAL A 76 4.77 -7.60 -4.46
N ARG A 77 5.30 -6.55 -5.11
CA ARG A 77 6.65 -6.55 -5.68
C ARG A 77 7.73 -6.81 -4.61
N ALA A 78 7.57 -6.25 -3.42
CA ALA A 78 8.52 -6.44 -2.33
C ALA A 78 8.47 -7.85 -1.73
N VAL A 79 7.29 -8.48 -1.66
CA VAL A 79 7.15 -9.90 -1.29
C VAL A 79 7.77 -10.82 -2.33
N ASP A 80 7.48 -10.60 -3.62
CA ASP A 80 8.03 -11.40 -4.72
C ASP A 80 9.56 -11.31 -4.76
N GLN A 81 10.12 -10.12 -4.55
CA GLN A 81 11.57 -9.92 -4.51
C GLN A 81 12.22 -10.69 -3.35
N ASN A 82 11.60 -10.70 -2.16
CA ASN A 82 12.08 -11.49 -1.03
C ASN A 82 12.11 -12.99 -1.34
N GLN A 83 11.03 -13.50 -1.93
CA GLN A 83 10.93 -14.93 -2.26
C GLN A 83 11.98 -15.33 -3.31
N LEU A 84 12.13 -14.53 -4.37
CA LEU A 84 13.12 -14.79 -5.42
C LEU A 84 14.55 -14.82 -4.87
N VAL A 85 14.88 -13.92 -3.93
CA VAL A 85 16.22 -13.89 -3.33
C VAL A 85 16.43 -15.09 -2.41
N GLN A 86 15.43 -15.48 -1.63
CA GLN A 86 15.49 -16.66 -0.77
C GLN A 86 15.66 -17.95 -1.59
N ASP A 87 14.91 -18.10 -2.69
CA ASP A 87 14.99 -19.24 -3.59
C ASP A 87 16.36 -19.30 -4.29
N LEU A 88 16.89 -18.15 -4.69
CA LEU A 88 18.22 -18.05 -5.28
C LEU A 88 19.32 -18.46 -4.29
N ASP A 89 19.26 -17.98 -3.05
CA ASP A 89 20.22 -18.35 -2.00
C ASP A 89 20.17 -19.86 -1.69
N ASN A 90 18.98 -20.44 -1.59
CA ASN A 90 18.78 -21.88 -1.42
C ASN A 90 19.36 -22.70 -2.59
N SER A 91 19.15 -22.25 -3.83
CA SER A 91 19.69 -22.92 -5.03
C SER A 91 21.22 -22.87 -5.11
N GLN A 92 21.82 -21.75 -4.67
CA GLN A 92 23.27 -21.57 -4.64
C GLN A 92 23.89 -22.39 -3.51
N ALA A 93 23.27 -22.45 -2.34
CA ALA A 93 23.70 -23.30 -1.23
C ALA A 93 23.67 -24.79 -1.60
N ALA A 94 22.62 -25.25 -2.30
CA ALA A 94 22.52 -26.62 -2.77
C ALA A 94 23.62 -26.99 -3.78
N ASN A 95 23.97 -26.08 -4.69
CA ASN A 95 25.03 -26.28 -5.70
C ASN A 95 26.46 -26.28 -5.13
N ILE A 96 26.68 -25.79 -3.91
CA ILE A 96 28.00 -25.76 -3.26
C ILE A 96 28.25 -27.02 -2.41
N LEU A 97 27.20 -27.74 -2.05
CA LEU A 97 27.26 -28.98 -1.25
C LEU A 97 27.20 -30.27 -2.09
N GLY A 98 26.94 -30.17 -3.40
CA GLY A 98 27.04 -31.26 -4.38
C GLY A 98 28.35 -31.23 -5.13
#